data_AF-A0A928IHE1-F1
#
_entry.id   AF-A0A928IHE1-F1
#
_cell.length_a   1.000
_cell.length_b   1.000
_cell.length_c   1.000
_cell.angle_alpha   90.00
_cell.angle_beta   90.00
_cell.angle_gamma   90.00
#
_symmetry.space_group_name_H-M   'P 1'
#
loop_
_entity.id
_entity.type
_entity.pdbx_description
1 polymer ?
#
loop_
_entity_poly.entity_id
_entity_poly.type
_entity_poly.pdbx_seq_one_letter_code
_entity_poly.pdbx_strand_id
1 'polypeptide(L)'
;MGIGYILAGLIFLFEPFINIIDILPDFIGYLLILRGMAKMADVEYKLAQAKTKMTHALAVSIGRFGVMLLGFFAKFDNTLVLVFVFSFAVLELFFVLPAFKALFEGIDYLEMRFAPNGVSKKTEEAAKLTPVFLVVRAACATLPELTALKTDYGYVTSGGDADWTGVIRTMLTIICAAAALVFGIVWLSSAWKAFSQVKNNKPFIAYLEERYNTEVLPDEARAIKRSVKNFWRIFFASLFFLFSISIDFHYIIPTFALGICAFFAFGSASKYTEDLKRSKLLSLAFSAVMLLQYVFLWLYCAGLGGVLFPYEHPSFIKLYIPFALLTVCGGVLLFLLFGDVKKTMVRLLDDSVGYRQYTDLRRQEIDDERRTELSRKASKLCVICRVFAIAHATLTLSIPWFSLAWAVQSVLCFVVIMFAYSAMCDVFAEAEKVL
;
A
#
# COMPACT_ATOMS: atom_id res chain seq x y z
N MET A 1 -5.72 -22.34 12.04
CA MET A 1 -6.29 -21.14 11.37
C MET A 1 -5.77 -19.81 11.92
N GLY A 2 -5.90 -18.70 11.18
CA GLY A 2 -5.28 -17.39 11.50
C GLY A 2 -6.08 -16.40 12.35
N ILE A 3 -7.16 -16.83 13.02
CA ILE A 3 -8.10 -15.93 13.73
C ILE A 3 -7.43 -15.07 14.83
N GLY A 4 -6.36 -15.58 15.46
CA GLY A 4 -5.58 -14.80 16.42
C GLY A 4 -4.97 -13.52 15.83
N TYR A 5 -4.58 -13.55 14.55
CA TYR A 5 -4.11 -12.35 13.86
C TYR A 5 -5.24 -11.37 13.56
N ILE A 6 -6.46 -11.85 13.32
CA ILE A 6 -7.63 -10.97 13.17
C ILE A 6 -7.88 -10.23 14.49
N LEU A 7 -7.92 -10.95 15.61
CA LEU A 7 -8.07 -10.37 16.95
C LEU A 7 -7.00 -9.31 17.25
N ALA A 8 -5.73 -9.63 16.95
CA ALA A 8 -4.63 -8.68 17.13
C ALA A 8 -4.80 -7.44 16.24
N GLY A 9 -5.27 -7.60 15.01
CA GLY A 9 -5.48 -6.47 14.09
C GLY A 9 -6.65 -5.56 14.49
N LEU A 10 -7.69 -6.09 15.13
CA LEU A 10 -8.80 -5.28 15.66
C LEU A 10 -8.35 -4.31 16.76
N ILE A 11 -7.27 -4.64 17.50
CA ILE A 11 -6.68 -3.75 18.51
C ILE A 11 -6.07 -2.49 17.86
N PHE A 12 -5.64 -2.53 16.61
CA PHE A 12 -5.14 -1.32 15.95
C PHE A 12 -6.29 -0.44 15.47
N LEU A 13 -7.46 -1.02 15.17
CA LEU A 13 -8.57 -0.31 14.53
C LEU A 13 -9.51 0.42 15.49
N PHE A 14 -9.46 0.16 16.81
CA PHE A 14 -10.43 0.73 17.74
C PHE A 14 -10.14 2.19 18.12
N GLU A 15 -8.93 2.68 17.86
CA GLU A 15 -8.50 3.97 18.36
C GLU A 15 -9.12 5.14 17.58
N PRO A 16 -9.31 6.31 18.24
CA PRO A 16 -9.79 7.50 17.57
C PRO A 16 -8.70 8.09 16.67
N PHE A 17 -9.10 8.64 15.52
CA PHE A 17 -8.23 9.52 14.77
C PHE A 17 -8.23 10.92 15.37
N ILE A 18 -7.05 11.52 15.51
CA ILE A 18 -6.88 12.92 15.91
C ILE A 18 -6.40 13.67 14.67
N ASN A 19 -7.32 14.31 13.94
CA ASN A 19 -7.05 14.92 12.65
C ASN A 19 -6.54 13.86 11.64
N ILE A 20 -5.34 14.05 11.09
CA ILE A 20 -4.66 13.05 10.23
C ILE A 20 -3.93 12.00 11.09
N ILE A 21 -3.66 12.29 12.36
CA ILE A 21 -2.83 11.45 13.23
C ILE A 21 -3.53 10.14 13.57
N ASP A 22 -2.79 9.07 13.34
CA ASP A 22 -3.12 7.68 13.63
C ASP A 22 -2.05 7.18 14.61
N ILE A 23 -2.41 7.00 15.89
CA ILE A 23 -1.46 6.76 16.99
C ILE A 23 -0.93 5.32 16.92
N LEU A 24 -1.81 4.36 16.66
CA LEU A 24 -1.57 2.97 16.33
C LEU A 24 -1.89 2.79 14.85
N PRO A 25 -0.88 2.78 13.96
CA PRO A 25 -1.13 2.82 12.54
C PRO A 25 -2.05 1.69 12.06
N ASP A 26 -3.23 2.07 11.56
CA ASP A 26 -4.30 1.16 11.14
C ASP A 26 -3.83 0.14 10.09
N PHE A 27 -2.83 0.50 9.29
CA PHE A 27 -2.28 -0.36 8.25
C PHE A 27 -1.68 -1.64 8.86
N ILE A 28 -1.14 -1.55 10.08
CA ILE A 28 -0.66 -2.71 10.84
C ILE A 28 -1.84 -3.61 11.19
N GLY A 29 -2.95 -3.02 11.65
CA GLY A 29 -4.20 -3.72 11.91
C GLY A 29 -4.72 -4.47 10.69
N TYR A 30 -4.83 -3.80 9.55
CA TYR A 30 -5.27 -4.41 8.30
C TYR A 30 -4.32 -5.52 7.82
N LEU A 31 -2.99 -5.36 7.95
CA LEU A 31 -2.02 -6.41 7.62
C LEU A 31 -2.23 -7.67 8.47
N LEU A 32 -2.46 -7.50 9.77
CA LEU A 32 -2.73 -8.62 10.68
C LEU A 32 -4.05 -9.32 10.31
N ILE A 33 -5.12 -8.57 10.04
CA ILE A 33 -6.40 -9.12 9.61
C ILE A 33 -6.26 -9.90 8.30
N LEU A 34 -5.59 -9.33 7.29
CA LEU A 34 -5.36 -9.98 6.00
C LEU A 34 -4.57 -11.28 6.15
N ARG A 35 -3.54 -11.29 7.00
CA ARG A 35 -2.77 -12.50 7.33
C ARG A 35 -3.65 -13.54 8.03
N GLY A 36 -4.51 -13.10 8.94
CA GLY A 36 -5.44 -13.97 9.66
C GLY A 36 -6.49 -14.61 8.77
N MET A 37 -7.02 -13.86 7.80
CA MET A 37 -8.01 -14.30 6.82
C MET A 37 -7.42 -15.13 5.69
N ALA A 38 -6.09 -15.17 5.52
CA ALA A 38 -5.45 -15.68 4.31
C ALA A 38 -5.90 -17.09 3.91
N LYS A 39 -5.94 -18.04 4.86
CA LYS A 39 -6.40 -19.42 4.61
C LYS A 39 -7.92 -19.52 4.47
N MET A 40 -8.67 -18.77 5.27
CA MET A 40 -10.15 -18.86 5.29
C MET A 40 -10.76 -18.28 4.01
N ALA A 41 -10.14 -17.23 3.46
CA ALA A 41 -10.50 -16.65 2.17
C ALA A 41 -10.31 -17.61 0.98
N ASP A 42 -9.57 -18.70 1.16
CA ASP A 42 -9.37 -19.69 0.10
C ASP A 42 -10.42 -20.82 0.16
N VAL A 43 -11.09 -20.95 1.30
CA VAL A 43 -12.14 -21.94 1.54
C VAL A 43 -13.51 -21.38 1.16
N GLU A 44 -13.77 -20.10 1.45
CA GLU A 44 -15.09 -19.47 1.25
C GLU A 44 -15.01 -18.19 0.42
N TYR A 45 -15.92 -18.05 -0.55
CA TYR A 45 -15.96 -16.95 -1.50
C TYR A 45 -16.28 -15.60 -0.84
N LYS A 46 -17.21 -15.56 0.12
CA LYS A 46 -17.50 -14.32 0.89
C LYS A 46 -16.27 -13.80 1.63
N LEU A 47 -15.45 -14.69 2.18
CA LEU A 47 -14.20 -14.34 2.84
C LEU A 47 -13.12 -13.89 1.84
N ALA A 48 -13.12 -14.43 0.62
CA ALA A 48 -12.29 -13.95 -0.48
C ALA A 48 -12.65 -12.51 -0.89
N GLN A 49 -13.94 -12.19 -0.98
CA GLN A 49 -14.42 -10.83 -1.22
C GLN A 49 -14.02 -9.89 -0.09
N ALA A 50 -14.20 -10.32 1.17
CA ALA A 50 -13.83 -9.55 2.34
C ALA A 50 -12.32 -9.23 2.33
N LYS A 51 -11.47 -10.22 2.06
CA LYS A 51 -10.02 -10.05 1.92
C LYS A 51 -9.67 -9.02 0.84
N THR A 52 -10.31 -9.09 -0.32
CA THR A 52 -10.06 -8.14 -1.42
C THR A 52 -10.42 -6.70 -1.04
N LYS A 53 -11.59 -6.49 -0.42
CA LYS A 53 -11.98 -5.16 0.07
C LYS A 53 -11.07 -4.67 1.19
N MET A 54 -10.66 -5.56 2.08
CA MET A 54 -9.70 -5.25 3.16
C MET A 54 -8.31 -4.89 2.61
N THR A 55 -7.89 -5.43 1.44
CA THR A 55 -6.65 -4.98 0.78
C THR A 55 -6.76 -3.56 0.24
N HIS A 56 -7.94 -3.11 -0.21
CA HIS A 56 -8.14 -1.71 -0.59
C HIS A 56 -8.14 -0.79 0.64
N ALA A 57 -8.77 -1.21 1.74
CA ALA A 57 -8.70 -0.48 3.01
C ALA A 57 -7.26 -0.33 3.53
N LEU A 58 -6.44 -1.39 3.42
CA LEU A 58 -5.01 -1.32 3.73
C LEU A 58 -4.31 -0.25 2.89
N ALA A 59 -4.58 -0.18 1.57
CA ALA A 59 -3.96 0.80 0.70
C ALA A 59 -4.36 2.24 1.09
N VAL A 60 -5.61 2.47 1.47
CA VAL A 60 -6.10 3.77 1.97
C VAL A 60 -5.38 4.15 3.28
N SER A 61 -5.25 3.21 4.22
CA SER A 61 -4.55 3.46 5.49
C SER A 61 -3.04 3.73 5.30
N ILE A 62 -2.37 3.02 4.40
CA ILE A 62 -0.98 3.33 4.01
C ILE A 62 -0.89 4.74 3.41
N GLY A 63 -1.85 5.11 2.55
CA GLY A 63 -1.95 6.45 1.98
C GLY A 63 -2.11 7.52 3.06
N ARG A 64 -2.99 7.29 4.05
CA ARG A 64 -3.20 8.18 5.19
C ARG A 64 -1.93 8.36 6.01
N PHE A 65 -1.25 7.25 6.35
CA PHE A 65 0.03 7.29 7.06
C PHE A 65 1.09 8.08 6.27
N GLY A 66 1.14 7.90 4.95
CA GLY A 66 1.98 8.70 4.07
C GLY A 66 1.66 10.19 4.19
N VAL A 67 0.40 10.57 4.02
CA VAL A 67 -0.06 11.98 4.14
C VAL A 67 0.19 12.54 5.54
N MET A 68 0.11 11.74 6.60
CA MET A 68 0.48 12.14 7.96
C MET A 68 1.95 12.56 8.03
N LEU A 69 2.85 11.72 7.49
CA LEU A 69 4.28 12.06 7.41
C LEU A 69 4.51 13.31 6.55
N LEU A 70 3.78 13.44 5.43
CA LEU A 70 3.88 14.63 4.58
C LEU A 70 3.45 15.89 5.32
N GLY A 71 2.31 15.85 5.99
CA GLY A 71 1.81 16.98 6.77
C GLY A 71 2.78 17.39 7.87
N PHE A 72 3.50 16.44 8.47
CA PHE A 72 4.53 16.71 9.46
C PHE A 72 5.76 17.43 8.85
N PHE A 73 6.27 16.97 7.70
CA PHE A 73 7.46 17.56 7.07
C PHE A 73 7.17 18.85 6.29
N ALA A 74 6.05 18.91 5.59
CA ALA A 74 5.65 20.03 4.73
C ALA A 74 4.76 21.06 5.44
N LYS A 75 4.40 20.84 6.72
CA LYS A 75 3.57 21.74 7.53
C LYS A 75 2.30 22.22 6.82
N PHE A 76 1.43 21.27 6.49
CA PHE A 76 0.16 21.58 5.82
C PHE A 76 -0.67 22.62 6.59
N ASP A 77 -1.35 23.48 5.83
CA ASP A 77 -2.34 24.38 6.38
C ASP A 77 -3.61 23.63 6.83
N ASN A 78 -4.47 24.33 7.58
CA ASN A 78 -5.69 23.72 8.13
C ASN A 78 -6.67 23.25 7.04
N THR A 79 -6.67 23.90 5.87
CA THR A 79 -7.56 23.57 4.76
C THR A 79 -7.14 22.27 4.08
N LEU A 80 -5.85 22.08 3.83
CA LEU A 80 -5.31 20.82 3.31
C LEU A 80 -5.51 19.68 4.32
N VAL A 81 -5.34 19.95 5.61
CA VAL A 81 -5.62 18.96 6.66
C VAL A 81 -7.07 18.50 6.58
N LEU A 82 -8.03 19.43 6.52
CA LEU A 82 -9.45 19.10 6.37
C LEU A 82 -9.73 18.26 5.11
N VAL A 83 -9.20 18.66 3.95
CA VAL A 83 -9.42 17.95 2.68
C VAL A 83 -8.94 16.50 2.79
N PHE A 84 -7.75 16.26 3.35
CA PHE A 84 -7.23 14.91 3.50
C PHE A 84 -8.01 14.09 4.54
N VAL A 85 -8.30 14.65 5.71
CA VAL A 85 -9.06 13.95 6.76
C VAL A 85 -10.44 13.54 6.24
N PHE A 86 -11.14 14.45 5.54
CA PHE A 86 -12.43 14.15 4.93
C PHE A 86 -12.33 13.09 3.84
N SER A 87 -11.36 13.22 2.92
CA SER A 87 -11.16 12.26 1.83
C SER A 87 -10.86 10.86 2.36
N PHE A 88 -9.97 10.73 3.34
CA PHE A 88 -9.65 9.44 3.96
C PHE A 88 -10.84 8.87 4.73
N ALA A 89 -11.60 9.69 5.46
CA ALA A 89 -12.79 9.23 6.17
C ALA A 89 -13.84 8.63 5.20
N VAL A 90 -14.08 9.27 4.05
CA VAL A 90 -14.99 8.76 3.02
C VAL A 90 -14.46 7.47 2.39
N LEU A 91 -13.19 7.44 1.99
CA LEU A 91 -12.57 6.25 1.39
C LEU A 91 -12.54 5.07 2.36
N GLU A 92 -12.25 5.31 3.63
CA GLU A 92 -12.24 4.28 4.67
C GLU A 92 -13.64 3.70 4.85
N LEU A 93 -14.68 4.52 4.98
CA LEU A 93 -16.06 4.02 5.03
C LEU A 93 -16.43 3.23 3.76
N PHE A 94 -16.04 3.71 2.58
CA PHE A 94 -16.34 3.07 1.31
C PHE A 94 -15.73 1.67 1.18
N PHE A 95 -14.51 1.45 1.68
CA PHE A 95 -13.84 0.15 1.57
C PHE A 95 -14.01 -0.75 2.79
N VAL A 96 -14.00 -0.20 4.01
CA VAL A 96 -13.98 -0.95 5.27
C VAL A 96 -15.35 -1.51 5.62
N LEU A 97 -16.43 -0.72 5.46
CA LEU A 97 -17.79 -1.19 5.72
C LEU A 97 -18.14 -2.46 4.93
N PRO A 98 -17.99 -2.50 3.59
CA PRO A 98 -18.31 -3.69 2.84
C PRO A 98 -17.30 -4.83 3.05
N ALA A 99 -16.08 -4.54 3.53
CA ALA A 99 -15.11 -5.57 3.91
C ALA A 99 -15.55 -6.32 5.18
N PHE A 100 -15.90 -5.59 6.25
CA PHE A 100 -16.39 -6.19 7.49
C PHE A 100 -17.73 -6.89 7.30
N LYS A 101 -18.65 -6.31 6.52
CA LYS A 101 -19.92 -6.99 6.18
C LYS A 101 -19.68 -8.36 5.55
N ALA A 102 -18.82 -8.43 4.54
CA ALA A 102 -18.48 -9.70 3.88
C ALA A 102 -17.71 -10.67 4.81
N LEU A 103 -16.91 -10.14 5.74
CA LEU A 103 -16.20 -10.94 6.75
C LEU A 103 -17.19 -11.64 7.69
N PHE A 104 -18.13 -10.89 8.27
CA PHE A 104 -19.14 -11.46 9.17
C PHE A 104 -20.06 -12.44 8.41
N GLU A 105 -20.57 -12.07 7.23
CA GLU A 105 -21.40 -12.96 6.40
C GLU A 105 -20.67 -14.27 6.05
N GLY A 106 -19.36 -14.21 5.75
CA GLY A 106 -18.57 -15.40 5.44
C GLY A 106 -18.35 -16.29 6.66
N ILE A 107 -18.18 -15.71 7.85
CA ILE A 107 -18.06 -16.47 9.10
C ILE A 107 -19.40 -17.10 9.46
N ASP A 108 -20.49 -16.35 9.41
CA ASP A 108 -21.84 -16.84 9.71
C ASP A 108 -22.23 -18.01 8.80
N TYR A 109 -21.93 -17.91 7.50
CA TYR A 109 -22.17 -19.01 6.56
C TYR A 109 -21.39 -20.28 6.93
N LEU A 110 -20.11 -20.14 7.28
CA LEU A 110 -19.30 -21.28 7.70
C LEU A 110 -19.77 -21.84 9.05
N GLU A 111 -20.19 -21.00 9.99
CA GLU A 111 -20.75 -21.44 11.27
C GLU A 111 -22.08 -22.19 11.06
N MET A 112 -22.98 -21.71 10.21
CA MET A 112 -24.23 -22.42 9.87
C MET A 112 -23.98 -23.81 9.31
N ARG A 113 -22.92 -23.96 8.51
CA ARG A 113 -22.65 -25.19 7.79
C ARG A 113 -21.86 -26.21 8.62
N PHE A 114 -21.03 -25.75 9.55
CA PHE A 114 -20.01 -26.60 10.20
C PHE A 114 -19.97 -26.50 11.73
N ALA A 115 -20.57 -25.48 12.35
CA ALA A 115 -20.61 -25.38 13.80
C ALA A 115 -21.82 -26.15 14.36
N PRO A 116 -21.65 -26.96 15.41
CA PRO A 116 -22.75 -27.74 16.01
C PRO A 116 -23.86 -26.85 16.60
N ASN A 117 -23.56 -25.58 16.90
CA ASN A 117 -24.48 -24.64 17.54
C ASN A 117 -25.05 -23.59 16.56
N GLY A 118 -24.78 -23.70 15.25
CA GLY A 118 -25.21 -22.72 14.25
C GLY A 118 -24.59 -21.32 14.43
N VAL A 119 -25.30 -20.28 13.99
CA VAL A 119 -24.85 -18.88 14.04
C VAL A 119 -24.67 -18.39 15.47
N SER A 120 -23.50 -17.84 15.78
CA SER A 120 -23.28 -17.19 17.06
C SER A 120 -23.97 -15.83 17.15
N LYS A 121 -24.88 -15.66 18.12
CA LYS A 121 -25.50 -14.36 18.46
C LYS A 121 -24.47 -13.23 18.66
N LYS A 122 -23.26 -13.57 19.15
CA LYS A 122 -22.19 -12.60 19.36
C LYS A 122 -21.59 -12.09 18.04
N THR A 123 -21.54 -12.93 17.02
CA THR A 123 -21.07 -12.54 15.68
C THR A 123 -22.06 -11.55 15.05
N GLU A 124 -23.37 -11.79 15.22
CA GLU A 124 -24.43 -10.88 14.80
C GLU A 124 -24.38 -9.53 15.53
N GLU A 125 -24.19 -9.53 16.86
CA GLU A 125 -24.02 -8.30 17.66
C GLU A 125 -22.81 -7.48 17.21
N ALA A 126 -21.67 -8.12 16.96
CA ALA A 126 -20.48 -7.45 16.43
C ALA A 126 -20.70 -6.89 15.02
N ALA A 127 -21.40 -7.63 14.15
CA ALA A 127 -21.73 -7.19 12.80
C ALA A 127 -22.62 -5.93 12.80
N LYS A 128 -23.58 -5.83 13.73
CA LYS A 128 -24.46 -4.65 13.88
C LYS A 128 -23.72 -3.42 14.45
N LEU A 129 -22.78 -3.62 15.38
CA LEU A 129 -22.02 -2.52 15.99
C LEU A 129 -20.92 -1.95 15.09
N THR A 130 -20.34 -2.77 14.21
CA THR A 130 -19.26 -2.36 13.31
C THR A 130 -19.57 -1.14 12.43
N PRO A 131 -20.71 -1.06 11.72
CA PRO A 131 -21.02 0.12 10.91
C PRO A 131 -21.21 1.38 11.76
N VAL A 132 -21.83 1.26 12.93
CA VAL A 132 -22.03 2.40 13.85
C VAL A 132 -20.68 2.95 14.30
N PHE A 133 -19.78 2.07 14.76
CA PHE A 133 -18.43 2.46 15.16
C PHE A 133 -17.67 3.17 14.03
N LEU A 134 -17.63 2.60 12.83
CA LEU A 134 -16.87 3.16 11.71
C LEU A 134 -17.39 4.54 11.31
N VAL A 135 -18.72 4.74 11.28
CA VAL A 135 -19.33 6.04 10.98
C VAL A 135 -19.03 7.07 12.07
N VAL A 136 -19.15 6.70 13.35
CA VAL A 136 -18.82 7.60 14.45
C VAL A 136 -17.34 7.97 14.42
N ARG A 137 -16.43 7.01 14.20
CA ARG A 137 -14.98 7.26 14.08
C ARG A 137 -14.68 8.25 12.95
N ALA A 138 -15.26 8.04 11.77
CA ALA A 138 -15.09 8.92 10.61
C ALA A 138 -15.66 10.33 10.85
N ALA A 139 -16.84 10.44 11.47
CA ALA A 139 -17.46 11.73 11.82
C ALA A 139 -16.63 12.48 12.87
N CYS A 140 -16.22 11.80 13.94
CA CYS A 140 -15.40 12.40 15.00
C CYS A 140 -14.01 12.84 14.52
N ALA A 141 -13.44 12.18 13.51
CA ALA A 141 -12.19 12.62 12.90
C ALA A 141 -12.37 13.91 12.08
N THR A 142 -13.51 14.07 11.41
CA THR A 142 -13.75 15.16 10.45
C THR A 142 -14.35 16.41 11.08
N LEU A 143 -15.24 16.25 12.07
CA LEU A 143 -15.97 17.34 12.71
C LEU A 143 -15.08 18.48 13.26
N PRO A 144 -13.97 18.21 13.98
CA PRO A 144 -13.11 19.28 14.49
C PRO A 144 -12.48 20.11 13.36
N GLU A 145 -12.14 19.46 12.25
CA GLU A 145 -11.47 20.08 11.11
C GLU A 145 -12.39 20.97 10.27
N LEU A 146 -13.72 20.81 10.37
CA LEU A 146 -14.67 21.71 9.70
C LEU A 146 -14.57 23.16 10.19
N THR A 147 -13.96 23.40 11.36
CA THR A 147 -13.65 24.75 11.84
C THR A 147 -12.69 25.51 10.91
N ALA A 148 -11.98 24.81 10.03
CA ALA A 148 -11.12 25.41 9.00
C ALA A 148 -11.92 26.08 7.85
N LEU A 149 -13.21 25.75 7.70
CA LEU A 149 -14.12 26.39 6.74
C LEU A 149 -14.55 27.77 7.27
N LYS A 150 -13.61 28.72 7.32
CA LYS A 150 -13.92 30.13 7.60
C LYS A 150 -14.21 30.83 6.27
N THR A 151 -15.35 31.48 6.16
CA THR A 151 -15.66 32.35 5.00
C THR A 151 -15.09 33.74 5.23
N ASP A 152 -14.30 34.23 4.27
CA ASP A 152 -13.84 35.63 4.18
C ASP A 152 -14.99 36.63 3.89
N TYR A 153 -16.23 36.16 3.79
CA TYR A 153 -17.41 37.01 3.60
C TYR A 153 -18.20 37.15 4.90
N GLY A 154 -17.87 38.19 5.66
CA GLY A 154 -18.77 38.77 6.67
C GLY A 154 -18.63 38.15 8.06
N TYR A 155 -18.10 38.96 8.97
CA TYR A 155 -18.04 38.71 10.41
C TYR A 155 -19.33 38.11 10.98
N VAL A 156 -19.22 36.93 11.59
CA VAL A 156 -19.93 36.67 12.83
C VAL A 156 -19.00 37.13 13.94
N THR A 157 -19.04 38.42 14.26
CA THR A 157 -18.46 38.94 15.49
C THR A 157 -19.27 38.40 16.67
N SER A 158 -18.82 37.31 17.28
CA SER A 158 -18.96 37.21 18.74
C SER A 158 -17.91 38.16 19.31
N GLY A 159 -18.34 39.24 19.97
CA GLY A 159 -17.46 40.31 20.44
C GLY A 159 -16.19 39.80 21.14
N GLY A 160 -15.04 40.31 20.70
CA GLY A 160 -13.72 40.08 21.28
C GLY A 160 -12.68 39.68 20.24
N ASP A 161 -11.62 40.47 20.10
CA ASP A 161 -10.42 40.29 19.25
C ASP A 161 -9.58 39.04 19.57
N ALA A 162 -10.16 38.00 20.18
CA ALA A 162 -9.49 36.74 20.45
C ALA A 162 -9.89 35.71 19.39
N ASP A 163 -8.91 35.15 18.69
CA ASP A 163 -9.09 34.07 17.73
C ASP A 163 -9.41 32.75 18.47
N TRP A 164 -10.66 32.63 18.95
CA TRP A 164 -11.16 31.46 19.68
C TRP A 164 -11.26 30.19 18.82
N THR A 165 -11.04 30.30 17.51
CA THR A 165 -11.17 29.19 16.56
C THR A 165 -10.22 28.04 16.90
N GLY A 166 -8.96 28.34 17.26
CA GLY A 166 -7.99 27.33 17.69
C GLY A 166 -8.40 26.63 18.99
N VAL A 167 -8.97 27.37 19.94
CA VAL A 167 -9.44 26.82 21.23
C VAL A 167 -10.65 25.91 21.01
N ILE A 168 -11.63 26.36 20.22
CA ILE A 168 -12.83 25.59 19.88
C ILE A 168 -12.46 24.31 19.13
N ARG A 169 -11.57 24.40 18.13
CA ARG A 169 -11.06 23.23 17.40
C ARG A 169 -10.41 22.23 18.35
N THR A 170 -9.56 22.69 19.26
CA THR A 170 -8.87 21.81 20.22
C THR A 170 -9.87 21.12 21.16
N MET A 171 -10.85 21.85 21.69
CA MET A 171 -11.89 21.28 22.56
C MET A 171 -12.76 20.27 21.81
N LEU A 172 -13.20 20.59 20.59
CA LEU A 172 -13.94 19.67 19.73
C LEU A 172 -13.13 18.41 19.41
N THR A 173 -11.83 18.56 19.15
CA THR A 173 -10.92 17.43 18.91
C THR A 173 -10.87 16.50 20.10
N ILE A 174 -10.73 17.03 21.32
CA ILE A 174 -10.69 16.23 22.56
C ILE A 174 -12.02 15.50 22.78
N ILE A 175 -13.15 16.21 22.64
CA ILE A 175 -14.49 15.62 22.84
C ILE A 175 -14.77 14.53 21.79
N CYS A 176 -14.46 14.80 20.52
CA CYS A 176 -14.67 13.84 19.44
C CYS A 176 -13.75 12.62 19.58
N ALA A 177 -12.49 12.82 19.96
CA ALA A 177 -11.56 11.72 20.22
C ALA A 177 -12.02 10.85 21.40
N ALA A 178 -12.49 11.47 22.49
CA ALA A 178 -13.04 10.74 23.64
C ALA A 178 -14.31 9.95 23.25
N ALA A 179 -15.22 10.55 22.49
CA ALA A 179 -16.42 9.88 22.01
C ALA A 179 -16.07 8.68 21.11
N ALA A 180 -15.23 8.88 20.10
CA ALA A 180 -14.80 7.82 19.19
C ALA A 180 -14.09 6.67 19.93
N LEU A 181 -13.28 6.98 20.95
CA LEU A 181 -12.62 5.97 21.79
C LEU A 181 -13.62 5.13 22.59
N VAL A 182 -14.66 5.74 23.17
CA VAL A 182 -15.72 5.00 23.88
C VAL A 182 -16.44 4.04 22.94
N PHE A 183 -16.84 4.51 21.76
CA PHE A 183 -17.46 3.65 20.75
C PHE A 183 -16.51 2.55 20.26
N GLY A 184 -15.21 2.86 20.11
CA GLY A 184 -14.16 1.92 19.76
C GLY A 184 -13.99 0.80 20.78
N ILE A 185 -13.97 1.12 22.08
CA ILE A 185 -13.87 0.11 23.15
C ILE A 185 -15.10 -0.80 23.16
N VAL A 186 -16.31 -0.22 23.04
CA VAL A 186 -17.56 -0.99 22.99
C VAL A 186 -17.54 -1.96 21.81
N TRP A 187 -17.19 -1.46 20.62
CA TRP A 187 -17.07 -2.27 19.41
C TRP A 187 -16.00 -3.36 19.55
N LEU A 188 -14.79 -3.01 20.00
CA LEU A 188 -13.70 -3.97 20.17
C LEU A 188 -14.07 -5.07 21.15
N SER A 189 -14.75 -4.74 22.25
CA SER A 189 -15.20 -5.73 23.23
C SER A 189 -16.19 -6.74 22.63
N SER A 190 -17.08 -6.29 21.74
CA SER A 190 -18.03 -7.14 21.02
C SER A 190 -17.33 -8.00 19.97
N ALA A 191 -16.52 -7.38 19.11
CA ALA A 191 -15.76 -8.07 18.08
C ALA A 191 -14.78 -9.10 18.68
N TRP A 192 -14.10 -8.76 19.77
CA TRP A 192 -13.21 -9.67 20.49
C TRP A 192 -13.95 -10.91 20.99
N LYS A 193 -15.13 -10.73 21.61
CA LYS A 193 -15.96 -11.85 22.07
C LYS A 193 -16.42 -12.74 20.91
N ALA A 194 -16.83 -12.15 19.79
CA ALA A 194 -17.22 -12.88 18.59
C ALA A 194 -16.08 -13.74 18.05
N PHE A 195 -14.95 -13.12 17.69
CA PHE A 195 -13.81 -13.84 17.10
C PHE A 195 -13.12 -14.81 18.08
N SER A 196 -13.12 -14.52 19.38
CA SER A 196 -12.62 -15.44 20.41
C SER A 196 -13.49 -16.70 20.49
N GLN A 197 -14.81 -16.58 20.35
CA GLN A 197 -15.69 -17.74 20.29
C GLN A 197 -15.42 -18.60 19.04
N VAL A 198 -15.28 -17.98 17.87
CA VAL A 198 -14.92 -18.70 16.63
C VAL A 198 -13.58 -19.42 16.80
N LYS A 199 -12.57 -18.73 17.36
CA LYS A 199 -11.23 -19.28 17.62
C LYS A 199 -11.28 -20.49 18.56
N ASN A 200 -12.13 -20.46 19.58
CA ASN A 200 -12.21 -21.51 20.59
C ASN A 200 -13.06 -22.71 20.14
N ASN A 201 -13.81 -22.61 19.04
CA ASN A 201 -14.55 -23.71 18.44
C ASN A 201 -13.60 -24.69 17.72
N LYS A 202 -12.95 -25.58 18.47
CA LYS A 202 -11.94 -26.51 17.94
C LYS A 202 -12.45 -27.38 16.77
N PRO A 203 -13.67 -27.97 16.82
CA PRO A 203 -14.20 -28.74 15.70
C PRO A 203 -14.30 -27.92 14.40
N PHE A 204 -14.79 -26.70 14.50
CA PHE A 204 -14.89 -25.77 13.37
C PHE A 204 -13.51 -25.45 12.76
N ILE A 205 -12.52 -25.15 13.61
CA ILE A 205 -11.15 -24.84 13.17
C ILE A 205 -10.47 -26.04 12.52
N ALA A 206 -10.64 -27.24 13.10
CA ALA A 206 -10.07 -28.46 12.56
C ALA A 206 -10.63 -28.77 11.17
N TYR A 207 -11.95 -28.64 10.97
CA TYR A 207 -12.59 -28.84 9.68
C TYR A 207 -12.09 -27.85 8.61
N LEU A 208 -12.01 -26.56 8.94
CA LEU A 208 -11.49 -25.57 7.99
C LEU A 208 -10.05 -25.88 7.59
N GLU A 209 -9.25 -26.40 8.53
CA GLU A 209 -7.84 -26.75 8.28
C GLU A 209 -7.72 -27.98 7.40
N GLU A 210 -8.55 -29.01 7.64
CA GLU A 210 -8.66 -30.19 6.78
C GLU A 210 -9.07 -29.81 5.35
N ARG A 211 -10.10 -28.98 5.19
CA ARG A 211 -10.57 -28.51 3.88
C ARG A 211 -9.49 -27.73 3.13
N TYR A 212 -8.78 -26.85 3.82
CA TYR A 212 -7.66 -26.11 3.23
C TYR A 212 -6.53 -27.04 2.79
N ASN A 213 -6.16 -28.02 3.63
CA ASN A 213 -5.06 -28.94 3.35
C ASN A 213 -5.40 -29.94 2.23
N THR A 214 -6.67 -30.30 2.07
CA THR A 214 -7.11 -31.27 1.05
C THR A 214 -7.38 -30.63 -0.30
N GLU A 215 -7.95 -29.43 -0.35
CA GLU A 215 -8.40 -28.82 -1.61
C GLU A 215 -7.54 -27.66 -2.10
N VAL A 216 -6.94 -26.90 -1.19
CA VAL A 216 -6.24 -25.66 -1.54
C VAL A 216 -4.73 -25.84 -1.56
N LEU A 217 -4.17 -26.50 -0.55
CA LEU A 217 -2.73 -26.70 -0.43
C LEU A 217 -2.10 -27.49 -1.59
N PRO A 218 -2.70 -28.56 -2.14
CA PRO A 218 -2.09 -29.32 -3.23
C PRO A 218 -2.23 -28.63 -4.60
N ASP A 219 -3.00 -27.54 -4.72
CA ASP A 219 -3.15 -26.78 -5.95
C ASP A 219 -1.91 -25.90 -6.21
N GLU A 220 -0.86 -26.51 -6.76
CA GLU A 220 0.40 -25.85 -7.11
C GLU A 220 0.20 -24.72 -8.14
N ALA A 221 -0.72 -24.88 -9.09
CA ALA A 221 -1.06 -23.86 -10.08
C ALA A 221 -1.55 -22.56 -9.41
N ARG A 222 -2.40 -22.69 -8.39
CA ARG A 222 -2.86 -21.55 -7.58
C ARG A 222 -1.72 -20.90 -6.79
N ALA A 223 -0.76 -21.69 -6.31
CA ALA A 223 0.39 -21.17 -5.58
C ALA A 223 1.34 -20.37 -6.50
N ILE A 224 1.61 -20.87 -7.71
CA ILE A 224 2.38 -20.15 -8.75
C ILE A 224 1.67 -18.85 -9.11
N LYS A 225 0.37 -18.89 -9.42
CA LYS A 225 -0.46 -17.70 -9.72
C LYS A 225 -0.35 -16.61 -8.66
N ARG A 226 -0.38 -16.99 -7.38
CA ARG A 226 -0.24 -16.04 -6.26
C ARG A 226 1.14 -15.40 -6.24
N SER A 227 2.19 -16.19 -6.47
CA SER A 227 3.55 -15.67 -6.55
C SER A 227 3.69 -14.65 -7.68
N VAL A 228 3.21 -14.97 -8.89
CA VAL A 228 3.21 -14.05 -10.04
C VAL A 228 2.45 -12.77 -9.73
N LYS A 229 1.21 -12.87 -9.21
CA LYS A 229 0.38 -11.70 -8.88
C LYS A 229 1.02 -10.85 -7.78
N ASN A 230 1.58 -11.47 -6.74
CA ASN A 230 2.21 -10.75 -5.64
C ASN A 230 3.49 -10.03 -6.09
N PHE A 231 4.34 -10.70 -6.88
CA PHE A 231 5.54 -10.10 -7.45
C PHE A 231 5.18 -8.83 -8.22
N TRP A 232 4.22 -8.92 -9.15
CA TRP A 232 3.79 -7.80 -9.95
C TRP A 232 3.13 -6.68 -9.14
N ARG A 233 2.28 -7.01 -8.15
CA ARG A 233 1.66 -5.99 -7.28
C ARG A 233 2.70 -5.20 -6.50
N ILE A 234 3.66 -5.89 -5.88
CA ILE A 234 4.69 -5.25 -5.07
C ILE A 234 5.64 -4.44 -5.95
N PHE A 235 6.05 -4.98 -7.10
CA PHE A 235 6.91 -4.28 -8.05
C PHE A 235 6.19 -3.07 -8.69
N PHE A 236 4.93 -3.22 -9.09
CA PHE A 236 4.15 -2.10 -9.63
C PHE A 236 3.98 -0.99 -8.58
N ALA A 237 3.67 -1.36 -7.33
CA ALA A 237 3.61 -0.40 -6.23
C ALA A 237 4.96 0.28 -5.99
N SER A 238 6.08 -0.40 -6.19
CA SER A 238 7.41 0.18 -5.99
C SER A 238 7.74 1.27 -7.01
N LEU A 239 7.17 1.22 -8.22
CA LEU A 239 7.37 2.25 -9.25
C LEU A 239 6.83 3.63 -8.84
N PHE A 240 5.86 3.71 -7.93
CA PHE A 240 5.39 5.00 -7.41
C PHE A 240 6.47 5.77 -6.66
N PHE A 241 7.46 5.09 -6.08
CA PHE A 241 8.58 5.75 -5.42
C PHE A 241 9.58 6.40 -6.40
N LEU A 242 9.38 6.27 -7.71
CA LEU A 242 10.17 6.98 -8.73
C LEU A 242 9.62 8.37 -9.03
N PHE A 243 8.40 8.70 -8.55
CA PHE A 243 7.89 10.06 -8.64
C PHE A 243 8.80 11.02 -7.88
N SER A 244 8.99 12.20 -8.46
CA SER A 244 9.84 13.23 -7.91
C SER A 244 9.01 14.48 -7.77
N ILE A 245 8.37 14.60 -6.61
CA ILE A 245 7.55 15.76 -6.26
C ILE A 245 8.36 16.62 -5.31
N SER A 246 8.58 17.87 -5.73
CA SER A 246 9.24 18.89 -4.93
C SER A 246 8.19 19.88 -4.40
N ILE A 247 8.09 20.02 -3.08
CA ILE A 247 7.29 21.07 -2.42
C ILE A 247 8.27 21.93 -1.60
N ASP A 248 8.22 23.24 -1.78
CA ASP A 248 9.14 24.18 -1.13
C ASP A 248 10.61 23.75 -1.27
N PHE A 249 10.98 23.34 -2.48
CA PHE A 249 12.31 22.84 -2.86
C PHE A 249 12.74 21.52 -2.20
N HIS A 250 11.90 20.90 -1.39
CA HIS A 250 12.16 19.61 -0.75
C HIS A 250 11.49 18.48 -1.51
N TYR A 251 12.28 17.46 -1.84
CA TYR A 251 11.78 16.24 -2.47
C TYR A 251 11.15 15.35 -1.42
N ILE A 252 9.89 14.99 -1.65
CA ILE A 252 9.06 14.33 -0.65
C ILE A 252 9.14 12.81 -0.73
N ILE A 253 9.19 12.27 -1.94
CA ILE A 253 9.01 10.84 -2.17
C ILE A 253 10.38 10.13 -2.03
N PRO A 254 10.51 9.16 -1.10
CA PRO A 254 11.77 8.47 -0.88
C PRO A 254 12.03 7.42 -1.95
N THR A 255 12.91 7.73 -2.91
CA THR A 255 13.30 6.82 -4.00
C THR A 255 13.92 5.51 -3.50
N PHE A 256 14.57 5.52 -2.33
CA PHE A 256 15.16 4.32 -1.72
C PHE A 256 14.12 3.26 -1.35
N ALA A 257 12.86 3.64 -1.13
CA ALA A 257 11.79 2.72 -0.80
C ALA A 257 11.47 1.76 -1.97
N LEU A 258 11.75 2.15 -3.22
CA LEU A 258 11.63 1.26 -4.37
C LEU A 258 12.46 -0.02 -4.19
N GLY A 259 13.72 0.11 -3.73
CA GLY A 259 14.59 -1.06 -3.54
C GLY A 259 14.12 -1.96 -2.40
N ILE A 260 13.54 -1.39 -1.34
CA ILE A 260 12.95 -2.15 -0.23
C ILE A 260 11.75 -2.96 -0.75
N CYS A 261 10.85 -2.32 -1.51
CA CYS A 261 9.72 -3.00 -2.13
C CYS A 261 10.19 -4.05 -3.14
N ALA A 262 11.20 -3.77 -3.97
CA ALA A 262 11.76 -4.73 -4.92
C ALA A 262 12.36 -5.96 -4.21
N PHE A 263 13.03 -5.77 -3.07
CA PHE A 263 13.52 -6.88 -2.24
C PHE A 263 12.38 -7.81 -1.81
N PHE A 264 11.25 -7.26 -1.35
CA PHE A 264 10.07 -8.04 -1.00
C PHE A 264 9.40 -8.68 -2.23
N ALA A 265 9.39 -8.00 -3.37
CA ALA A 265 8.89 -8.55 -4.63
C ALA A 265 9.67 -9.81 -5.02
N PHE A 266 11.00 -9.75 -5.06
CA PHE A 266 11.86 -10.92 -5.28
C PHE A 266 11.72 -11.98 -4.18
N GLY A 267 11.43 -11.57 -2.94
CA GLY A 267 11.07 -12.47 -1.86
C GLY A 267 9.80 -13.30 -2.17
N SER A 268 8.78 -12.68 -2.75
CA SER A 268 7.54 -13.36 -3.12
C SER A 268 7.68 -14.37 -4.27
N ALA A 269 8.72 -14.19 -5.11
CA ALA A 269 9.05 -15.07 -6.22
C ALA A 269 10.00 -16.23 -5.84
N SER A 270 10.60 -16.21 -4.64
CA SER A 270 11.76 -17.07 -4.33
C SER A 270 11.54 -18.57 -4.32
N LYS A 271 10.29 -19.03 -4.30
CA LYS A 271 9.96 -20.46 -4.37
C LYS A 271 10.01 -21.00 -5.80
N TYR A 272 9.87 -20.13 -6.81
CA TYR A 272 9.69 -20.49 -8.22
C TYR A 272 10.78 -19.87 -9.09
N THR A 273 11.91 -19.49 -8.50
CA THR A 273 13.00 -18.91 -9.28
C THR A 273 14.32 -19.14 -8.58
N GLU A 274 15.23 -19.85 -9.25
CA GLU A 274 16.58 -20.07 -8.75
C GLU A 274 17.42 -18.77 -8.82
N ASP A 275 18.33 -18.61 -7.87
CA ASP A 275 19.33 -17.51 -7.79
C ASP A 275 18.84 -16.07 -7.61
N LEU A 276 17.76 -15.86 -6.84
CA LEU A 276 17.30 -14.52 -6.46
C LEU A 276 18.17 -13.80 -5.41
N LYS A 277 19.22 -14.45 -4.89
CA LYS A 277 20.15 -13.84 -3.92
C LYS A 277 20.81 -12.58 -4.49
N ARG A 278 21.24 -12.63 -5.75
CA ARG A 278 21.84 -11.49 -6.46
C ARG A 278 20.84 -10.33 -6.58
N SER A 279 19.62 -10.60 -7.03
CA SER A 279 18.58 -9.57 -7.23
C SER A 279 18.17 -8.91 -5.90
N LYS A 280 18.07 -9.69 -4.82
CA LYS A 280 17.83 -9.18 -3.47
C LYS A 280 18.97 -8.29 -2.97
N LEU A 281 20.23 -8.73 -3.14
CA LEU A 281 21.40 -7.94 -2.77
C LEU A 281 21.46 -6.62 -3.56
N LEU A 282 21.17 -6.67 -4.85
CA LEU A 282 21.15 -5.49 -5.72
C LEU A 282 20.04 -4.51 -5.31
N SER A 283 18.88 -5.01 -4.91
CA SER A 283 17.77 -4.19 -4.38
C SER A 283 18.17 -3.46 -3.08
N LEU A 284 18.84 -4.16 -2.17
CA LEU A 284 19.36 -3.57 -0.93
C LEU A 284 20.46 -2.54 -1.19
N ALA A 285 21.39 -2.84 -2.11
CA ALA A 285 22.45 -1.92 -2.51
C ALA A 285 21.87 -0.63 -3.13
N PHE A 286 20.85 -0.77 -3.99
CA PHE A 286 20.13 0.38 -4.54
C PHE A 286 19.48 1.22 -3.43
N SER A 287 18.76 0.60 -2.49
CA SER A 287 18.16 1.32 -1.36
C SER A 287 19.19 2.05 -0.50
N ALA A 288 20.33 1.42 -0.20
CA ALA A 288 21.37 2.06 0.61
C ALA A 288 21.98 3.28 -0.10
N VAL A 289 22.30 3.16 -1.39
CA VAL A 289 22.85 4.27 -2.19
C VAL A 289 21.82 5.40 -2.33
N MET A 290 20.55 5.07 -2.59
CA MET A 290 19.47 6.06 -2.69
C MET A 290 19.15 6.73 -1.36
N LEU A 291 19.29 6.03 -0.24
CA LEU A 291 19.10 6.62 1.08
C LEU A 291 20.16 7.70 1.34
N LEU A 292 21.42 7.37 1.06
CA LEU A 292 22.52 8.34 1.15
C LEU A 292 22.30 9.52 0.19
N GLN A 293 21.91 9.23 -1.06
CA GLN A 293 21.60 10.26 -2.05
C GLN A 293 20.49 11.20 -1.56
N TYR A 294 19.44 10.64 -0.95
CA TYR A 294 18.31 11.39 -0.42
C TYR A 294 18.73 12.30 0.75
N VAL A 295 19.61 11.82 1.63
CA VAL A 295 20.17 12.64 2.73
C VAL A 295 20.98 13.82 2.16
N PHE A 296 21.86 13.57 1.18
CA PHE A 296 22.62 14.65 0.54
C PHE A 296 21.72 15.62 -0.25
N LEU A 297 20.67 15.13 -0.90
CA LEU A 297 19.66 15.96 -1.55
C LEU A 297 18.94 16.83 -0.53
N TRP A 298 18.54 16.28 0.62
CA TRP A 298 17.90 17.04 1.69
C TRP A 298 18.83 18.13 2.24
N LEU A 299 20.11 17.82 2.49
CA LEU A 299 21.11 18.80 2.90
C LEU A 299 21.33 19.89 1.84
N TYR A 300 21.34 19.52 0.57
CA TYR A 300 21.40 20.46 -0.56
C TYR A 300 20.18 21.39 -0.56
N CYS A 301 18.97 20.85 -0.45
CA CYS A 301 17.73 21.62 -0.41
C CYS A 301 17.65 22.54 0.82
N ALA A 302 18.09 22.08 1.99
CA ALA A 302 18.10 22.89 3.21
C ALA A 302 19.12 24.03 3.15
N GLY A 303 20.28 23.82 2.51
CA GLY A 303 21.34 24.82 2.44
C GLY A 303 21.26 25.77 1.25
N LEU A 304 20.71 25.32 0.11
CA LEU A 304 20.72 26.02 -1.18
C LEU A 304 19.34 26.10 -1.84
N GLY A 305 18.29 25.61 -1.19
CA GLY A 305 16.91 25.67 -1.68
C GLY A 305 16.46 27.12 -1.87
N GLY A 306 15.86 27.40 -3.03
CA GLY A 306 15.37 28.74 -3.38
C GLY A 306 16.45 29.73 -3.86
N VAL A 307 17.73 29.36 -3.88
CA VAL A 307 18.80 30.17 -4.47
C VAL A 307 18.72 30.07 -5.99
N LEU A 308 18.70 31.21 -6.69
CA LEU A 308 18.56 31.24 -8.16
C LEU A 308 19.77 30.64 -8.89
N PHE A 309 20.98 30.87 -8.36
CA PHE A 309 22.24 30.37 -8.90
C PHE A 309 23.02 29.60 -7.82
N PRO A 310 22.61 28.37 -7.49
CA PRO A 310 23.18 27.62 -6.37
C PRO A 310 24.67 27.31 -6.59
N TYR A 311 25.14 27.26 -7.85
CA TYR A 311 26.53 26.99 -8.21
C TYR A 311 27.52 28.12 -7.85
N GLU A 312 27.04 29.33 -7.58
CA GLU A 312 27.88 30.46 -7.14
C GLU A 312 28.16 30.41 -5.63
N HIS A 313 27.40 29.60 -4.89
CA HIS A 313 27.55 29.50 -3.44
C HIS A 313 28.80 28.68 -3.05
N PRO A 314 29.61 29.12 -2.08
CA PRO A 314 30.86 28.44 -1.70
C PRO A 314 30.65 27.00 -1.19
N SER A 315 29.47 26.70 -0.64
CA SER A 315 29.09 25.36 -0.17
C SER A 315 28.58 24.42 -1.28
N PHE A 316 28.37 24.91 -2.51
CA PHE A 316 27.78 24.13 -3.60
C PHE A 316 28.56 22.85 -3.90
N ILE A 317 29.86 22.98 -4.15
CA ILE A 317 30.73 21.86 -4.54
C ILE A 317 30.70 20.75 -3.48
N LYS A 318 30.69 21.15 -2.19
CA LYS A 318 30.69 20.20 -1.05
C LYS A 318 29.41 19.39 -0.96
N LEU A 319 28.26 19.98 -1.29
CA LEU A 319 26.95 19.31 -1.21
C LEU A 319 26.59 18.58 -2.52
N TYR A 320 26.91 19.18 -3.66
CA TYR A 320 26.50 18.70 -4.97
C TYR A 320 27.35 17.51 -5.46
N ILE A 321 28.67 17.49 -5.26
CA ILE A 321 29.52 16.38 -5.76
C ILE A 321 29.11 15.02 -5.15
N PRO A 322 28.96 14.88 -3.81
CA PRO A 322 28.53 13.61 -3.23
C PRO A 322 27.13 13.19 -3.72
N PHE A 323 26.20 14.15 -3.80
CA PHE A 323 24.87 13.94 -4.36
C PHE A 323 24.92 13.43 -5.81
N ALA A 324 25.74 14.05 -6.66
CA ALA A 324 25.87 13.71 -8.07
C ALA A 324 26.46 12.29 -8.26
N LEU A 325 27.53 11.96 -7.53
CA LEU A 325 28.14 10.63 -7.58
C LEU A 325 27.16 9.54 -7.14
N LEU A 326 26.43 9.76 -6.04
CA LEU A 326 25.43 8.80 -5.56
C LEU A 326 24.26 8.66 -6.54
N THR A 327 23.86 9.75 -7.21
CA THR A 327 22.82 9.72 -8.27
C THR A 327 23.26 8.87 -9.46
N VAL A 328 24.51 8.99 -9.91
CA VAL A 328 25.05 8.15 -11.01
C VAL A 328 25.12 6.68 -10.60
N CYS A 329 25.72 6.39 -9.44
CA CYS A 329 25.79 5.02 -8.89
C CYS A 329 24.38 4.41 -8.77
N GLY A 330 23.46 5.21 -8.27
CA GLY A 330 22.05 4.89 -8.15
C GLY A 330 21.35 4.55 -9.47
N GLY A 331 21.57 5.38 -10.50
CA GLY A 331 21.04 5.14 -11.85
C GLY A 331 21.58 3.84 -12.47
N VAL A 332 22.86 3.53 -12.28
CA VAL A 332 23.46 2.26 -12.71
C VAL A 332 22.80 1.07 -12.01
N LEU A 333 22.63 1.15 -10.69
CA LEU A 333 21.97 0.10 -9.92
C LEU A 333 20.50 -0.08 -10.35
N LEU A 334 19.77 1.00 -10.57
CA LEU A 334 18.38 0.95 -11.06
C LEU A 334 18.28 0.30 -12.44
N PHE A 335 19.21 0.62 -13.34
CA PHE A 335 19.29 0.01 -14.68
C PHE A 335 19.50 -1.52 -14.61
N LEU A 336 20.39 -1.96 -13.72
CA LEU A 336 20.64 -3.39 -13.49
C LEU A 336 19.43 -4.06 -12.83
N LEU A 337 18.79 -3.40 -11.86
CA LEU A 337 17.60 -3.89 -11.17
C LEU A 337 16.48 -4.20 -12.15
N PHE A 338 16.18 -3.29 -13.08
CA PHE A 338 15.17 -3.55 -14.12
C PHE A 338 15.52 -4.72 -15.05
N GLY A 339 16.82 -4.99 -15.24
CA GLY A 339 17.28 -6.17 -15.94
C GLY A 339 16.94 -7.47 -15.20
N ASP A 340 17.15 -7.50 -13.89
CA ASP A 340 16.85 -8.67 -13.06
C ASP A 340 15.34 -8.86 -12.86
N VAL A 341 14.57 -7.76 -12.76
CA VAL A 341 13.10 -7.80 -12.78
C VAL A 341 12.59 -8.48 -14.06
N LYS A 342 13.11 -8.10 -15.24
CA LYS A 342 12.75 -8.75 -16.50
C LYS A 342 13.02 -10.26 -16.46
N LYS A 343 14.20 -10.67 -16.01
CA LYS A 343 14.56 -12.09 -15.94
C LYS A 343 13.60 -12.86 -15.04
N THR A 344 13.26 -12.32 -13.87
CA THR A 344 12.29 -12.93 -12.96
C THR A 344 10.90 -12.98 -13.57
N MET A 345 10.46 -11.92 -14.26
CA MET A 345 9.18 -11.92 -14.97
C MET A 345 9.09 -13.02 -16.02
N VAL A 346 10.12 -13.18 -16.86
CA VAL A 346 10.15 -14.22 -17.90
C VAL A 346 10.12 -15.61 -17.25
N ARG A 347 10.92 -15.87 -16.22
CA ARG A 347 10.92 -17.16 -15.53
C ARG A 347 9.57 -17.48 -14.87
N LEU A 348 8.96 -16.50 -14.22
CA LEU A 348 7.63 -16.67 -13.63
C LEU A 348 6.55 -16.92 -14.69
N LEU A 349 6.69 -16.34 -15.88
CA LEU A 349 5.81 -16.63 -17.02
C LEU A 349 6.02 -18.06 -17.52
N ASP A 350 7.28 -18.49 -17.63
CA ASP A 350 7.66 -19.84 -18.05
C ASP A 350 7.07 -20.92 -17.12
N ASP A 351 7.04 -20.67 -15.82
CA ASP A 351 6.49 -21.61 -14.83
C ASP A 351 4.95 -21.54 -14.73
N SER A 352 4.32 -20.47 -15.23
CA SER A 352 2.88 -20.26 -15.08
C SER A 352 2.08 -20.57 -16.34
N VAL A 353 2.62 -20.28 -17.52
CA VAL A 353 2.00 -20.56 -18.83
C VAL A 353 2.26 -22.03 -19.19
N GLY A 354 1.21 -22.82 -19.44
CA GLY A 354 1.33 -24.23 -19.80
C GLY A 354 1.59 -25.20 -18.62
N TYR A 355 1.42 -24.75 -17.37
CA TYR A 355 1.65 -25.60 -16.18
C TYR A 355 0.84 -26.91 -16.20
N ARG A 356 -0.40 -26.88 -16.71
CA ARG A 356 -1.11 -28.12 -17.06
C ARG A 356 -0.58 -28.60 -18.41
N GLN A 357 0.30 -29.60 -18.39
CA GLN A 357 0.72 -30.31 -19.59
C GLN A 357 -0.51 -30.94 -20.25
N TYR A 358 -1.08 -30.25 -21.23
CA TYR A 358 -2.11 -30.83 -22.09
C TYR A 358 -1.42 -31.71 -23.14
N THR A 359 -1.98 -32.89 -23.38
CA THR A 359 -1.56 -33.81 -24.45
C THR A 359 -1.91 -33.29 -25.85
N ASP A 360 -2.66 -32.18 -25.93
CA ASP A 360 -3.12 -31.56 -27.18
C ASP A 360 -2.06 -30.59 -27.73
N LEU A 361 -1.46 -30.96 -28.87
CA LEU A 361 -0.45 -30.17 -29.59
C LEU A 361 -0.93 -28.75 -29.90
N ARG A 362 -2.22 -28.57 -30.21
CA ARG A 362 -2.78 -27.25 -30.53
C ARG A 362 -2.79 -26.31 -29.33
N ARG A 363 -2.91 -26.84 -28.11
CA ARG A 363 -2.84 -26.03 -26.88
C ARG A 363 -1.40 -25.65 -26.56
N GLN A 364 -0.44 -26.54 -26.81
CA GLN A 364 0.98 -26.24 -26.63
C GLN A 364 1.43 -25.10 -27.56
N GLU A 365 1.04 -25.13 -28.84
CA GLU A 365 1.32 -24.05 -29.79
C GLU A 365 0.75 -22.69 -29.32
N ILE A 366 -0.49 -22.69 -28.82
CA ILE A 366 -1.12 -21.47 -28.29
C ILE A 366 -0.38 -20.95 -27.04
N ASP A 367 0.03 -21.84 -26.13
CA ASP A 367 0.75 -21.46 -24.92
C ASP A 367 2.14 -20.90 -25.24
N ASP A 368 2.83 -21.46 -26.23
CA ASP A 368 4.14 -20.97 -26.71
C ASP A 368 4.03 -19.61 -27.42
N GLU A 369 3.02 -19.41 -28.27
CA GLU A 369 2.72 -18.10 -28.88
C GLU A 369 2.45 -17.03 -27.82
N ARG A 370 1.71 -17.37 -26.76
CA ARG A 370 1.42 -16.43 -25.66
C ARG A 370 2.64 -16.13 -24.82
N ARG A 371 3.45 -17.15 -24.52
CA ARG A 371 4.71 -16.99 -23.78
C ARG A 371 5.65 -16.05 -24.51
N THR A 372 5.78 -16.19 -25.83
CA THR A 372 6.61 -15.30 -26.64
C THR A 372 6.03 -13.87 -26.68
N GLU A 373 4.71 -13.70 -26.77
CA GLU A 373 4.08 -12.38 -26.72
C GLU A 373 4.33 -11.66 -25.38
N LEU A 374 4.11 -12.34 -24.25
CA LEU A 374 4.29 -11.79 -22.90
C LEU A 374 5.78 -11.50 -22.62
N SER A 375 6.68 -12.38 -23.03
CA SER A 375 8.13 -12.15 -22.94
C SER A 375 8.59 -10.93 -23.76
N ARG A 376 7.99 -10.73 -24.95
CA ARG A 376 8.22 -9.54 -25.77
C ARG A 376 7.73 -8.28 -25.07
N LYS A 377 6.55 -8.30 -24.43
CA LYS A 377 6.02 -7.17 -23.65
C LYS A 377 6.91 -6.86 -22.43
N ALA A 378 7.31 -7.88 -21.67
CA ALA A 378 8.26 -7.71 -20.55
C ALA A 378 9.60 -7.13 -21.01
N SER A 379 10.07 -7.53 -22.19
CA SER A 379 11.27 -6.95 -22.83
C SER A 379 11.09 -5.48 -23.17
N LYS A 380 9.96 -5.08 -23.77
CA LYS A 380 9.64 -3.67 -24.07
C LYS A 380 9.57 -2.84 -22.80
N LEU A 381 8.89 -3.33 -21.76
CA LEU A 381 8.81 -2.67 -20.45
C LEU A 381 10.21 -2.45 -19.86
N CYS A 382 11.07 -3.48 -19.89
CA CYS A 382 12.44 -3.37 -19.40
C CYS A 382 13.26 -2.29 -20.14
N VAL A 383 13.10 -2.20 -21.48
CA VAL A 383 13.76 -1.15 -22.27
C VAL A 383 13.27 0.24 -21.84
N ILE A 384 11.96 0.43 -21.70
CA ILE A 384 11.38 1.70 -21.25
C ILE A 384 11.89 2.07 -19.84
N CYS A 385 11.88 1.12 -18.90
CA CYS A 385 12.38 1.34 -17.55
C CYS A 385 13.89 1.67 -17.51
N ARG A 386 14.69 1.08 -18.39
CA ARG A 386 16.13 1.37 -18.51
C ARG A 386 16.40 2.74 -19.09
N VAL A 387 15.66 3.14 -20.13
CA VAL A 387 15.70 4.50 -20.68
C VAL A 387 15.30 5.49 -19.59
N PHE A 388 14.26 5.20 -18.81
CA PHE A 388 13.86 5.99 -17.66
C PHE A 388 14.98 6.09 -16.61
N ALA A 389 15.67 5.00 -16.27
CA ALA A 389 16.76 5.04 -15.30
C ALA A 389 17.89 6.00 -15.71
N ILE A 390 18.23 6.02 -17.00
CA ILE A 390 19.20 6.96 -17.57
C ILE A 390 18.65 8.39 -17.50
N ALA A 391 17.43 8.61 -17.99
CA ALA A 391 16.77 9.92 -17.98
C ALA A 391 16.65 10.48 -16.55
N HIS A 392 16.27 9.64 -15.58
CA HIS A 392 16.16 9.97 -14.17
C HIS A 392 17.49 10.47 -13.61
N ALA A 393 18.59 9.75 -13.85
CA ALA A 393 19.92 10.18 -13.40
C ALA A 393 20.30 11.53 -14.05
N THR A 394 20.09 11.69 -15.36
CA THR A 394 20.42 12.94 -16.05
C THR A 394 19.60 14.14 -15.58
N LEU A 395 18.29 13.95 -15.37
CA LEU A 395 17.40 15.02 -14.90
C LEU A 395 17.71 15.39 -13.45
N THR A 396 17.97 14.41 -12.60
CA THR A 396 18.33 14.62 -11.18
C THR A 396 19.67 15.37 -11.08
N LEU A 397 20.64 15.04 -11.93
CA LEU A 397 21.89 15.81 -12.01
C LEU A 397 21.67 17.24 -12.50
N SER A 398 20.70 17.47 -13.39
CA SER A 398 20.41 18.79 -13.95
C SER A 398 19.70 19.75 -12.98
N ILE A 399 19.26 19.30 -11.81
CA ILE A 399 18.49 20.10 -10.82
C ILE A 399 19.10 21.49 -10.55
N PRO A 400 20.43 21.68 -10.38
CA PRO A 400 21.00 23.01 -10.12
C PRO A 400 20.81 24.01 -11.25
N TRP A 401 20.64 23.53 -12.49
CA TRP A 401 20.51 24.36 -13.69
C TRP A 401 19.09 24.38 -14.26
N PHE A 402 18.27 23.39 -13.90
CA PHE A 402 16.91 23.24 -14.38
C PHE A 402 15.97 22.88 -13.24
N SER A 403 15.37 23.92 -12.62
CA SER A 403 14.48 23.78 -11.47
C SER A 403 13.20 22.98 -11.76
N LEU A 404 12.80 22.87 -13.04
CA LEU A 404 11.64 22.08 -13.49
C LEU A 404 11.98 20.63 -13.84
N ALA A 405 13.22 20.18 -13.61
CA ALA A 405 13.64 18.80 -13.89
C ALA A 405 12.76 17.75 -13.21
N TRP A 406 12.29 18.03 -11.99
CA TRP A 406 11.41 17.14 -11.22
C TRP A 406 10.05 16.93 -11.88
N ALA A 407 9.51 17.95 -12.55
CA ALA A 407 8.23 17.87 -13.24
C ALA A 407 8.35 16.97 -14.49
N VAL A 408 9.41 17.16 -15.29
CA VAL A 408 9.72 16.31 -16.44
C VAL A 408 9.93 14.85 -16.00
N GLN A 409 10.67 14.64 -14.91
CA GLN A 409 10.87 13.31 -14.34
C GLN A 409 9.55 12.67 -13.90
N SER A 410 8.66 13.42 -13.26
CA SER A 410 7.36 12.92 -12.82
C SER A 410 6.46 12.52 -13.99
N VAL A 411 6.47 13.29 -15.08
CA VAL A 411 5.75 12.91 -16.32
C VAL A 411 6.32 11.63 -16.92
N LEU A 412 7.64 11.49 -17.00
CA LEU A 412 8.29 10.27 -17.49
C LEU A 412 7.95 9.06 -16.59
N CYS A 413 7.90 9.25 -15.27
CA CYS A 413 7.51 8.22 -14.31
C CYS A 413 6.06 7.77 -14.55
N PHE A 414 5.15 8.71 -14.81
CA PHE A 414 3.77 8.39 -15.16
C PHE A 414 3.69 7.51 -16.42
N VAL A 415 4.48 7.81 -17.45
CA VAL A 415 4.56 6.97 -18.65
C VAL A 415 5.02 5.55 -18.31
N VAL A 416 6.07 5.40 -17.51
CA VAL A 416 6.57 4.08 -17.07
C VAL A 416 5.48 3.30 -16.33
N ILE A 417 4.75 3.96 -15.41
CA ILE A 417 3.67 3.35 -14.64
C ILE A 417 2.53 2.91 -15.57
N MET A 418 2.15 3.72 -16.56
CA MET A 418 1.12 3.34 -17.53
C MET A 418 1.49 2.08 -18.32
N PHE A 419 2.73 1.98 -18.80
CA PHE A 419 3.22 0.78 -19.47
C PHE A 419 3.30 -0.43 -18.53
N ALA A 420 3.76 -0.22 -17.29
CA ALA A 420 3.83 -1.28 -16.28
C ALA A 420 2.43 -1.79 -15.90
N TYR A 421 1.44 -0.90 -15.81
CA TYR A 421 0.05 -1.24 -15.52
C TYR A 421 -0.54 -2.10 -16.63
N SER A 422 -0.36 -1.70 -17.89
CA SER A 422 -0.80 -2.49 -19.05
C SER A 422 -0.16 -3.89 -19.03
N ALA A 423 1.15 -3.99 -18.81
CA ALA A 423 1.84 -5.29 -18.71
C ALA A 423 1.31 -6.13 -17.54
N MET A 424 1.06 -5.53 -16.37
CA MET A 424 0.50 -6.22 -15.20
C MET A 424 -0.90 -6.78 -15.50
N CYS A 425 -1.77 -6.01 -16.13
CA CYS A 425 -3.12 -6.44 -16.50
C CYS A 425 -3.08 -7.66 -17.44
N ASP A 426 -2.21 -7.65 -18.45
CA ASP A 426 -2.04 -8.76 -19.38
C ASP A 426 -1.57 -10.04 -18.65
N VAL A 427 -0.58 -9.90 -17.76
CA VAL A 427 -0.08 -11.04 -16.97
C VAL A 427 -1.15 -11.56 -16.01
N PHE A 428 -1.97 -10.68 -15.43
CA PHE A 428 -3.05 -11.10 -14.53
C PHE A 428 -4.16 -11.84 -15.26
N ALA A 429 -4.51 -11.37 -16.46
CA ALA A 429 -5.48 -12.03 -17.32
C ALA A 429 -4.98 -13.43 -17.72
N GLU A 430 -3.70 -13.58 -18.05
CA GLU A 430 -3.16 -14.89 -18.43
C GLU A 430 -3.04 -15.83 -17.23
N ALA A 431 -2.58 -15.33 -16.09
CA ALA A 431 -2.58 -16.10 -14.84
C ALA A 431 -4.00 -16.50 -14.39
N GLU A 432 -5.06 -15.92 -14.96
CA GLU A 432 -6.44 -16.33 -14.75
C GLU A 432 -6.91 -17.45 -15.69
N LYS A 433 -6.40 -17.52 -16.93
CA LYS A 433 -6.78 -18.54 -17.92
C LYS A 433 -6.20 -19.94 -17.68
N VAL A 434 -5.19 -20.06 -16.82
CA VAL A 434 -4.55 -21.34 -16.45
C VAL A 434 -5.48 -22.25 -15.61
N LEU A 435 -6.59 -21.69 -15.08
CA LEU A 435 -7.66 -22.43 -14.40
C LEU A 435 -8.65 -23.00 -15.41
#